data_AF-A0A7C2P265-F1
#
_entry.id   AF-A0A7C2P265-F1
#
_cell.length_a   1.000
_cell.length_b   1.000
_cell.length_c   1.000
_cell.angle_alpha   90.00
_cell.angle_beta   90.00
_cell.angle_gamma   90.00
#
_symmetry.space_group_name_H-M   'P 1'
#
loop_
_entity.id
_entity.type
_entity.pdbx_description
1 polymer ?
#
loop_
_entity_poly.entity_id
_entity_poly.type
_entity_poly.pdbx_seq_one_letter_code
_entity_poly.pdbx_strand_id
1 'polypeptide(L)'
;MAIVFVPGIKGSELVDSYPLDWPLRWSLQEMSGGNSFEDSLDIRLADGLHESAADHWMHPFRVIRHAYGPLIAKLRAWKAPEPVHVFTYDWRRPLDRSALALAAFLDEVAEREQARGVDPTISLITHSMGGLVLRGALFARNSRNPFAGIGRVVFIVPPFRGSIG
;
A
#
# COMPACT_ATOMS: atom_id res chain seq x y z
N MET A 1 19.55 -4.73 3.72
CA MET A 1 18.53 -3.80 4.21
C MET A 1 17.69 -3.35 3.03
N ALA A 2 16.37 -3.45 3.16
CA ALA A 2 15.41 -3.09 2.11
C ALA A 2 14.58 -1.87 2.53
N ILE A 3 14.02 -1.15 1.56
CA ILE A 3 13.07 -0.07 1.78
C ILE A 3 11.68 -0.52 1.34
N VAL A 4 10.67 -0.33 2.18
CA VAL A 4 9.25 -0.56 1.86
C VAL A 4 8.51 0.77 1.87
N PHE A 5 7.87 1.09 0.74
CA PHE A 5 6.97 2.24 0.60
C PHE A 5 5.51 1.83 0.80
N VAL A 6 4.79 2.55 1.66
CA VAL A 6 3.37 2.33 1.98
C VAL A 6 2.55 3.58 1.61
N PRO A 7 1.67 3.52 0.60
CA PRO A 7 0.92 4.67 0.11
C PRO A 7 -0.25 5.05 1.05
N GLY A 8 -0.82 6.23 0.82
CA GLY A 8 -2.02 6.72 1.52
C GLY A 8 -3.33 6.18 0.94
N ILE A 9 -4.45 6.69 1.48
CA ILE A 9 -5.79 6.45 0.94
C ILE A 9 -5.82 6.81 -0.54
N LYS A 10 -6.52 6.01 -1.35
CA LYS A 10 -6.56 6.14 -2.81
C LYS A 10 -5.18 6.05 -3.49
N GLY A 11 -4.11 5.72 -2.77
CA GLY A 11 -2.74 5.76 -3.30
C GLY A 11 -2.33 4.53 -4.10
N SER A 12 -3.10 3.45 -4.00
CA SER A 12 -3.02 2.27 -4.88
C SER A 12 -4.17 2.29 -5.87
N GLU A 13 -3.85 2.05 -7.13
CA GLU A 13 -4.81 1.73 -8.18
C GLU A 13 -5.54 0.42 -7.87
N LEU A 14 -6.80 0.34 -8.27
CA LEU A 14 -7.63 -0.86 -8.14
C LEU A 14 -8.01 -1.37 -9.53
N VAL A 15 -7.84 -2.68 -9.73
CA VAL A 15 -8.25 -3.40 -10.94
C VAL A 15 -9.33 -4.40 -10.60
N ASP A 16 -10.27 -4.57 -11.51
CA ASP A 16 -11.30 -5.59 -11.40
C ASP A 16 -10.82 -6.87 -12.07
N SER A 17 -10.73 -7.98 -11.37
CA SER A 17 -10.23 -9.24 -11.91
C SER A 17 -11.31 -10.17 -12.47
N TYR A 18 -12.58 -9.79 -12.31
CA TYR A 18 -13.70 -10.64 -12.73
C TYR A 18 -13.92 -10.63 -14.25
N PRO A 19 -13.90 -9.47 -14.93
CA PRO A 19 -13.80 -9.44 -16.39
C PRO A 19 -12.45 -10.03 -16.84
N LEU A 20 -12.44 -10.76 -17.95
CA LEU A 20 -11.22 -11.44 -18.44
C LEU A 20 -10.10 -10.48 -18.85
N ASP A 21 -10.42 -9.22 -19.11
CA ASP A 21 -9.50 -8.15 -19.53
C ASP A 21 -8.93 -7.32 -18.37
N TRP A 22 -9.32 -7.63 -17.13
CA TRP A 22 -8.83 -7.03 -15.89
C TRP A 22 -8.81 -5.48 -15.89
N PRO A 23 -9.96 -4.81 -16.13
CA PRO A 23 -9.98 -3.38 -16.34
C PRO A 23 -9.54 -2.60 -15.10
N LEU A 24 -8.81 -1.51 -15.35
CA LEU A 24 -8.46 -0.52 -14.33
C LEU A 24 -9.73 0.24 -13.91
N ARG A 25 -10.07 0.20 -12.62
CA ARG A 25 -11.27 0.85 -12.07
C ARG A 25 -10.96 2.10 -11.27
N TRP A 26 -9.75 2.20 -10.74
CA TRP A 26 -9.29 3.39 -10.03
C TRP A 26 -7.89 3.78 -10.47
N SER A 27 -7.75 4.98 -11.05
CA SER A 27 -6.48 5.67 -11.28
C SER A 27 -6.65 7.19 -11.35
N LEU A 28 -5.74 7.93 -10.69
CA LEU A 28 -5.68 9.39 -10.79
C LEU A 28 -5.37 9.87 -12.22
N GLN A 29 -4.67 9.05 -13.02
CA GLN A 29 -4.36 9.41 -14.41
C GLN A 29 -5.63 9.45 -15.27
N GLU A 30 -6.53 8.48 -15.10
CA GLU A 30 -7.79 8.40 -15.85
C GLU A 30 -8.74 9.53 -15.45
N MET A 31 -8.82 9.84 -14.15
CA MET A 31 -9.57 11.02 -13.67
C MET A 31 -9.07 12.33 -14.28
N SER A 32 -7.75 12.51 -14.38
CA SER A 32 -7.14 13.75 -14.88
C SER A 32 -7.26 13.88 -16.41
N GLY A 33 -7.48 12.77 -17.13
CA GLY A 33 -7.61 12.71 -18.59
C GLY A 33 -9.03 12.89 -19.13
N GLY A 34 -10.04 13.16 -18.29
CA GLY A 34 -11.41 13.44 -18.71
C GLY A 34 -12.39 12.27 -18.64
N ASN A 35 -11.99 11.10 -18.14
CA ASN A 35 -12.94 10.06 -17.70
C ASN A 35 -13.42 10.45 -16.29
N SER A 36 -14.24 11.51 -16.24
CA SER A 36 -14.58 12.25 -15.01
C SER A 36 -15.61 11.56 -14.10
N PHE A 37 -15.93 10.30 -14.33
CA PHE A 37 -16.83 9.56 -13.45
C PHE A 37 -16.08 8.36 -12.91
N GLU A 38 -15.46 8.56 -11.74
CA GLU A 38 -15.44 7.49 -10.74
C GLU A 38 -16.92 7.14 -10.55
N ASP A 39 -17.43 6.12 -11.26
CA ASP A 39 -18.79 5.66 -10.98
C ASP A 39 -18.71 5.12 -9.56
N SER A 40 -19.17 5.93 -8.60
CA SER A 40 -19.07 5.61 -7.18
C SER A 40 -19.73 4.27 -6.84
N LEU A 41 -20.58 3.75 -7.72
CA LEU A 41 -21.17 2.41 -7.64
C LEU A 41 -20.16 1.29 -7.95
N ASP A 42 -19.23 1.47 -8.89
CA ASP A 42 -18.27 0.44 -9.32
C ASP A 42 -17.23 0.09 -8.24
N ILE A 43 -16.95 1.04 -7.34
CA ILE A 43 -15.97 0.87 -6.25
C ILE A 43 -16.62 0.73 -4.87
N ARG A 44 -17.95 0.67 -4.79
CA ARG A 44 -18.67 0.63 -3.52
C ARG A 44 -18.57 -0.75 -2.86
N LEU A 45 -18.44 -0.73 -1.54
CA LEU A 45 -18.56 -1.93 -0.71
C LEU A 45 -19.96 -1.97 -0.08
N ALA A 46 -20.59 -3.14 -0.03
CA ALA A 46 -21.93 -3.34 0.53
C ALA A 46 -21.94 -3.16 2.07
N ASP A 47 -20.92 -3.68 2.74
CA ASP A 47 -20.78 -3.73 4.20
C ASP A 47 -19.38 -3.28 4.67
N GLY A 48 -18.65 -2.58 3.78
CA GLY A 48 -17.25 -2.19 4.01
C GLY A 48 -16.25 -3.32 3.79
N LEU A 49 -16.67 -4.55 3.47
CA LEU A 49 -15.78 -5.69 3.22
C LEU A 49 -15.97 -6.29 1.82
N HIS A 50 -17.22 -6.40 1.37
CA HIS A 50 -17.59 -7.09 0.14
C HIS A 50 -18.00 -6.09 -0.94
N GLU A 51 -17.64 -6.39 -2.20
CA GLU A 51 -18.04 -5.56 -3.35
C GLU A 51 -19.58 -5.50 -3.44
N SER A 52 -20.14 -4.33 -3.76
CA SER A 52 -21.60 -4.19 -3.86
C SER A 52 -22.18 -4.79 -5.14
N ALA A 53 -21.38 -4.90 -6.20
CA ALA A 53 -21.77 -5.53 -7.44
C ALA A 53 -21.26 -6.98 -7.48
N ALA A 54 -22.11 -7.90 -7.95
CA ALA A 54 -21.88 -9.35 -7.83
C ALA A 54 -20.80 -9.88 -8.79
N ASP A 55 -20.53 -9.16 -9.86
CA ASP A 55 -19.60 -9.50 -10.96
C ASP A 55 -18.32 -8.65 -10.91
N HIS A 56 -17.95 -8.19 -9.72
CA HIS A 56 -16.75 -7.42 -9.49
C HIS A 56 -15.88 -8.08 -8.43
N TRP A 57 -14.58 -8.12 -8.69
CA TRP A 57 -13.60 -8.51 -7.68
C TRP A 57 -12.37 -7.62 -7.80
N MET A 58 -12.31 -6.63 -6.91
CA MET A 58 -11.25 -5.63 -6.93
C MET A 58 -9.98 -6.14 -6.24
N HIS A 59 -8.84 -5.85 -6.88
CA HIS A 59 -7.52 -6.08 -6.32
C HIS A 59 -6.68 -4.80 -6.34
N PRO A 60 -5.85 -4.58 -5.31
CA PRO A 60 -4.81 -3.57 -5.39
C PRO A 60 -3.80 -3.96 -6.46
N PHE A 61 -3.44 -3.02 -7.33
CA PHE A 61 -2.50 -3.27 -8.42
C PHE A 61 -1.16 -2.57 -8.18
N ARG A 62 -1.03 -1.32 -8.64
CA ARG A 62 0.19 -0.51 -8.51
C ARG A 62 -0.12 0.78 -7.76
N VAL A 63 0.91 1.46 -7.26
CA VAL A 63 0.75 2.83 -6.75
C VAL A 63 0.45 3.80 -7.87
N ILE A 64 -0.23 4.91 -7.55
CA ILE A 64 -0.46 5.98 -8.52
C ILE A 64 0.89 6.52 -9.02
N ARG A 65 1.19 6.27 -10.30
CA ARG A 65 2.46 6.66 -10.92
C ARG A 65 2.72 8.16 -10.87
N HIS A 66 1.69 8.97 -11.07
CA HIS A 66 1.80 10.44 -11.07
C HIS A 66 2.10 11.00 -9.67
N ALA A 67 1.54 10.39 -8.63
CA ALA A 67 1.74 10.84 -7.25
C ALA A 67 3.08 10.36 -6.68
N TYR A 68 3.43 9.08 -6.90
CA TYR A 68 4.53 8.44 -6.19
C TYR A 68 5.72 8.06 -7.08
N GLY A 69 5.55 8.06 -8.41
CA GLY A 69 6.58 7.65 -9.37
C GLY A 69 7.90 8.41 -9.21
N PRO A 70 7.90 9.76 -9.17
CA PRO A 70 9.13 10.54 -8.97
C PRO A 70 9.85 10.22 -7.66
N LEU A 71 9.11 10.02 -6.56
CA LEU A 71 9.68 9.65 -5.27
C LEU A 71 10.34 8.27 -5.32
N ILE A 72 9.63 7.26 -5.83
CA ILE A 72 10.12 5.88 -5.91
C ILE A 72 11.33 5.79 -6.85
N ALA A 73 11.30 6.50 -7.98
CA ALA A 73 12.43 6.57 -8.91
C ALA A 73 13.67 7.17 -8.25
N LYS A 74 13.51 8.26 -7.49
CA LYS A 74 14.62 8.87 -6.73
C LYS A 74 15.17 7.94 -5.66
N LEU A 75 14.32 7.23 -4.92
CA LEU A 75 14.76 6.25 -3.91
C LEU A 75 15.59 5.13 -4.54
N ARG A 76 15.13 4.58 -5.68
CA ARG A 76 15.85 3.52 -6.40
C ARG A 76 17.18 3.97 -6.99
N ALA A 77 17.29 5.24 -7.36
CA ALA A 77 18.53 5.83 -7.88
C ALA A 77 19.45 6.37 -6.78
N TRP A 78 19.01 6.39 -5.52
CA TRP A 78 19.78 6.94 -4.41
C TRP A 78 20.98 6.04 -4.05
N LYS A 79 22.05 6.65 -3.53
CA LYS A 79 23.36 6.02 -3.31
C LYS A 79 23.26 4.71 -2.52
N ALA A 80 23.97 3.68 -3.01
CA ALA A 80 23.85 2.27 -2.63
C ALA A 80 22.41 1.77 -2.85
N PRO A 81 22.12 1.04 -3.96
CA PRO A 81 20.76 0.68 -4.33
C PRO A 81 20.20 -0.37 -3.36
N GLU A 82 19.65 0.11 -2.24
CA GLU A 82 18.79 -0.68 -1.38
C GLU A 82 17.54 -1.04 -2.19
N PRO A 83 17.10 -2.31 -2.16
CA PRO A 83 15.91 -2.71 -2.89
C PRO A 83 14.68 -1.95 -2.36
N VAL A 84 13.98 -1.27 -3.27
CA VAL A 84 12.76 -0.50 -2.95
C VAL A 84 11.53 -1.30 -3.37
N HIS A 85 10.83 -1.80 -2.37
CA HIS A 85 9.57 -2.51 -2.47
C HIS A 85 8.41 -1.54 -2.26
N VAL A 86 7.29 -1.82 -2.93
CA VAL A 86 6.08 -1.01 -2.85
C VAL A 86 4.96 -1.91 -2.41
N PHE A 87 4.30 -1.55 -1.31
CA PHE A 87 3.11 -2.23 -0.83
C PHE A 87 1.87 -1.56 -1.41
N THR A 88 0.95 -2.34 -1.96
CA THR A 88 -0.35 -1.87 -2.45
C THR A 88 -1.45 -2.57 -1.66
N TYR A 89 -2.54 -1.85 -1.41
CA TYR A 89 -3.67 -2.37 -0.64
C TYR A 89 -4.98 -1.74 -1.08
N ASP A 90 -6.07 -2.45 -0.85
CA ASP A 90 -7.41 -1.93 -1.06
C ASP A 90 -7.76 -0.97 0.08
N TRP A 91 -7.59 0.32 -0.20
CA TRP A 91 -7.79 1.42 0.74
C TRP A 91 -9.27 1.65 1.11
N ARG A 92 -10.20 0.93 0.47
CA ARG A 92 -11.64 0.99 0.80
C ARG A 92 -11.98 0.10 2.00
N ARG A 93 -11.15 -0.91 2.28
CA ARG A 93 -11.39 -1.92 3.32
C ARG A 93 -10.87 -1.46 4.69
N PRO A 94 -11.34 -2.08 5.78
CA PRO A 94 -10.86 -1.81 7.13
C PRO A 94 -9.33 -1.91 7.27
N LEU A 95 -8.76 -1.00 8.05
CA LEU A 95 -7.31 -0.84 8.19
C LEU A 95 -6.61 -2.09 8.75
N ASP A 96 -7.30 -2.88 9.57
CA ASP A 96 -6.78 -4.13 10.14
C ASP A 96 -6.48 -5.17 9.05
N ARG A 97 -7.32 -5.26 8.01
CA ARG A 97 -7.06 -6.13 6.85
C ARG A 97 -5.79 -5.71 6.12
N SER A 98 -5.63 -4.41 5.85
CA SER A 98 -4.43 -3.88 5.19
C SER A 98 -3.19 -4.01 6.08
N ALA A 99 -3.34 -3.87 7.39
CA ALA A 99 -2.26 -4.03 8.35
C ALA A 99 -1.74 -5.48 8.41
N LEU A 100 -2.64 -6.47 8.41
CA LEU A 100 -2.26 -7.89 8.34
C LEU A 100 -1.56 -8.22 7.03
N ALA A 101 -2.08 -7.71 5.91
CA ALA A 101 -1.43 -7.89 4.60
C ALA A 101 -0.04 -7.23 4.55
N LEU A 102 0.12 -6.04 5.14
CA LEU A 102 1.43 -5.40 5.25
C LEU A 102 2.37 -6.21 6.16
N ALA A 103 1.90 -6.73 7.29
CA ALA A 103 2.74 -7.56 8.18
C ALA A 103 3.32 -8.77 7.42
N ALA A 104 2.46 -9.52 6.72
CA ALA A 104 2.90 -10.65 5.89
C ALA A 104 3.86 -10.21 4.78
N PHE A 105 3.61 -9.06 4.15
CA PHE A 105 4.51 -8.50 3.13
C PHE A 105 5.89 -8.13 3.70
N LEU A 106 5.97 -7.60 4.92
CA LEU A 106 7.23 -7.29 5.58
C LEU A 106 8.01 -8.57 5.90
N ASP A 107 7.33 -9.63 6.33
CA ASP A 107 7.98 -10.93 6.56
C ASP A 107 8.53 -11.52 5.26
N GLU A 108 7.75 -11.52 4.19
CA GLU A 108 8.21 -11.94 2.85
C GLU A 108 9.43 -11.15 2.36
N VAL A 109 9.45 -9.82 2.56
CA VAL A 109 10.60 -8.98 2.19
C VAL A 109 11.83 -9.33 3.03
N ALA A 110 11.67 -9.50 4.34
CA ALA A 110 12.78 -9.88 5.24
C ALA A 110 13.34 -11.26 4.88
N GLU A 111 12.46 -12.24 4.63
CA GLU A 111 12.82 -13.60 4.22
C GLU A 111 13.57 -13.61 2.88
N ARG A 112 13.14 -12.80 1.91
CA ARG A 112 13.84 -12.64 0.62
C ARG A 112 15.24 -12.05 0.78
N GLU A 113 15.39 -11.02 1.62
CA GLU A 113 16.70 -10.43 1.88
C GLU A 113 17.62 -11.43 2.59
N GLN A 114 17.09 -12.16 3.58
CA GLN A 114 17.83 -13.22 4.27
C GLN A 114 18.26 -14.34 3.32
N ALA A 115 17.37 -14.79 2.43
CA ALA A 115 17.68 -15.81 1.42
C ALA A 115 18.79 -15.37 0.44
N ARG A 116 18.97 -14.05 0.25
CA ARG A 116 20.06 -13.46 -0.53
C ARG A 116 21.35 -13.28 0.28
N GLY A 117 21.36 -13.66 1.56
CA GLY A 117 22.49 -13.44 2.48
C GLY A 117 22.69 -11.97 2.87
N VAL A 118 21.65 -11.15 2.74
CA VAL A 118 21.68 -9.71 3.06
C VAL A 118 20.99 -9.48 4.41
N ASP A 119 21.39 -8.43 5.14
CA ASP A 119 20.71 -7.98 6.36
C ASP A 119 19.20 -7.81 6.12
N PRO A 120 18.33 -8.58 6.83
CA PRO A 120 16.88 -8.57 6.65
C PRO A 120 16.19 -7.36 7.28
N THR A 121 16.94 -6.41 7.85
CA THR A 121 16.40 -5.17 8.38
C THR A 121 15.62 -4.40 7.31
N ILE A 122 14.45 -3.88 7.67
CA ILE A 122 13.58 -3.12 6.76
C ILE A 122 13.49 -1.66 7.22
N SER A 123 13.69 -0.74 6.28
CA SER A 123 13.34 0.67 6.42
C SER A 123 11.99 0.95 5.77
N LEU A 124 11.19 1.83 6.37
CA LEU A 124 9.82 2.09 5.98
C LEU A 124 9.63 3.56 5.64
N ILE A 125 8.89 3.82 4.57
CA ILE A 125 8.43 5.16 4.20
C ILE A 125 6.92 5.06 4.03
N THR A 126 6.18 5.88 4.76
CA THR A 126 4.72 5.86 4.72
C THR A 126 4.17 7.23 4.33
N HIS A 127 3.03 7.24 3.63
CA HIS A 127 2.30 8.45 3.32
C HIS A 127 0.87 8.39 3.85
N SER A 128 0.42 9.45 4.54
CA SER A 128 -0.97 9.62 4.99
C SER A 128 -1.50 8.37 5.71
N MET A 129 -2.62 7.80 5.27
CA MET A 129 -3.23 6.59 5.83
C MET A 129 -2.29 5.38 5.90
N GLY A 130 -1.26 5.32 5.03
CA GLY A 130 -0.24 4.27 5.09
C GLY A 130 0.51 4.22 6.43
N GLY A 131 0.61 5.35 7.15
CA GLY A 131 1.18 5.38 8.50
C GLY A 131 0.30 4.66 9.54
N LEU A 132 -1.02 4.68 9.36
CA LEU A 132 -1.97 3.93 10.21
C LEU A 132 -1.91 2.44 9.91
N VAL A 133 -1.84 2.07 8.62
CA VAL A 133 -1.65 0.68 8.17
C VAL A 133 -0.36 0.12 8.76
N LEU A 134 0.75 0.88 8.70
CA LEU A 134 2.01 0.48 9.31
C LEU A 134 1.87 0.27 10.82
N ARG A 135 1.24 1.21 11.54
CA ARG A 135 1.04 1.07 12.99
C ARG A 135 0.32 -0.24 13.34
N GLY A 136 -0.74 -0.58 12.61
CA GLY A 136 -1.44 -1.85 12.77
C GLY A 136 -0.54 -3.05 12.45
N ALA A 137 0.23 -2.98 11.36
CA ALA A 137 1.10 -4.06 10.91
C ALA A 137 2.21 -4.37 11.93
N LEU A 138 2.86 -3.36 12.49
CA LEU A 138 3.90 -3.54 13.51
C LEU A 138 3.34 -4.22 14.77
N PHE A 139 2.13 -3.82 15.20
CA PHE A 139 1.46 -4.44 16.34
C PHE A 139 1.05 -5.89 16.05
N ALA A 140 0.50 -6.16 14.87
CA ALA A 140 0.09 -7.50 14.45
C ALA A 140 1.29 -8.46 14.30
N ARG A 141 2.41 -7.95 13.78
CA ARG A 141 3.64 -8.72 13.54
C ARG A 141 4.34 -9.10 14.84
N ASN A 142 4.49 -8.15 15.78
CA ASN A 142 5.10 -8.43 17.08
C ASN A 142 4.62 -7.44 18.14
N SER A 143 3.58 -7.78 18.88
CA SER A 143 3.03 -6.90 19.93
C SER A 143 3.98 -6.64 21.10
N ARG A 144 4.97 -7.49 21.34
CA ARG A 144 5.96 -7.33 22.43
C ARG A 144 7.14 -6.45 22.04
N ASN A 145 7.56 -6.53 20.77
CA ASN A 145 8.58 -5.66 20.20
C ASN A 145 8.21 -5.28 18.76
N PRO A 146 7.31 -4.28 18.59
CA PRO A 146 6.77 -3.91 17.26
C PRO A 146 7.83 -3.49 16.25
N PHE A 147 9.03 -3.09 16.69
CA PHE A 147 10.12 -2.63 15.82
C PHE A 147 11.22 -3.69 15.62
N ALA A 148 11.00 -4.95 16.01
CA ALA A 148 11.95 -6.02 15.74
C ALA A 148 12.22 -6.16 14.22
N GLY A 149 13.48 -6.05 13.81
CA GLY A 149 13.88 -6.09 12.39
C GLY A 149 13.53 -4.82 11.59
N ILE A 150 13.12 -3.74 12.25
CA ILE A 150 12.84 -2.45 11.62
C ILE A 150 14.00 -1.48 11.91
N GLY A 151 14.59 -0.93 10.85
CA GLY A 151 15.71 0.00 10.94
C GLY A 151 15.26 1.44 11.12
N ARG A 152 14.59 2.00 10.09
CA ARG A 152 14.10 3.38 10.10
C ARG A 152 12.65 3.44 9.67
N VAL A 153 11.92 4.42 10.18
CA VAL A 153 10.56 4.72 9.74
C VAL A 153 10.46 6.21 9.43
N VAL A 154 10.03 6.54 8.21
CA VAL A 154 9.75 7.90 7.76
C VAL A 154 8.25 8.06 7.57
N PHE A 155 7.68 9.00 8.32
CA PHE A 155 6.27 9.33 8.26
C PHE A 155 6.05 10.60 7.45
N ILE A 156 5.24 10.51 6.39
CA ILE A 156 4.82 11.67 5.58
C ILE A 156 3.35 11.91 5.87
N VAL A 157 3.06 12.95 6.68
CA VAL A 157 1.70 13.42 7.04
C VAL A 157 0.72 12.35 7.55
N PRO A 158 1.08 11.45 8.48
CA PRO A 158 0.15 10.42 8.98
C PRO A 158 -0.96 11.02 9.86
N PRO A 159 -2.25 10.72 9.60
CA PRO A 159 -3.37 11.18 10.42
C PRO A 159 -3.54 10.26 11.64
N PHE A 160 -2.56 10.21 12.56
CA PHE A 160 -2.57 9.28 13.71
C PHE A 160 -3.81 9.35 14.59
N ARG A 161 -4.51 10.49 14.57
CA ARG A 161 -5.73 10.76 15.33
C ARG A 161 -6.95 10.99 14.44
N GLY A 162 -6.89 10.54 13.19
CA GLY A 162 -7.85 10.89 12.14
C GLY A 162 -7.59 12.28 11.55
N SER A 163 -8.46 12.69 10.64
CA SER A 163 -8.50 14.01 10.03
C SER A 163 -9.95 14.46 9.90
N ILE A 164 -10.17 15.77 9.86
CA ILE A 164 -11.46 16.32 9.44
C ILE A 164 -11.45 16.26 7.90
N GLY A 165 -12.41 15.52 7.33
CA GLY A 165 -12.55 15.32 5.89
C GLY A 165 -14.02 15.16 5.55
#